data_AF-A0A927C8R2-F1
#
_entry.id   AF-A0A927C8R2-F1
#
_cell.length_a   1.000
_cell.length_b   1.000
_cell.length_c   1.000
_cell.angle_alpha   90.00
_cell.angle_beta   90.00
_cell.angle_gamma   90.00
#
_symmetry.space_group_name_H-M   'P 1'
#
loop_
_entity.id
_entity.type
_entity.pdbx_description
1 polymer ?
#
loop_
_entity_poly.entity_id
_entity_poly.type
_entity_poly.pdbx_seq_one_letter_code
_entity_poly.pdbx_strand_id
1 'polypeptide(L)'
;MPMPTSAEMSILFEENDLQLRQFIAEHKMTLKRRGISEEDWTERSGEPIRDQIVQAFAIIYGVAVDWREFDEDIVLLFGKMIPEQVEVENTDEGLNVVYDGRSYSIPLSFSPKDRYITIRGFQSIVRDRYEVRLLEASYLSDTHEFVILPVTTWEELERSYPGKIGEVFRTIDDDLDFP
;
A
#
# COMPACT_ATOMS: atom_id res chain seq x y z
N MET A 1 -7.61 -9.00 -1.35
CA MET A 1 -7.36 -9.52 0.03
C MET A 1 -8.46 -8.98 0.95
N PRO A 2 -8.71 -9.56 2.14
CA PRO A 2 -9.56 -8.87 3.11
C PRO A 2 -8.91 -7.54 3.51
N MET A 3 -9.73 -6.50 3.66
CA MET A 3 -9.28 -5.21 4.19
C MET A 3 -9.02 -5.32 5.70
N PRO A 4 -8.08 -4.54 6.25
CA PRO A 4 -7.86 -4.51 7.69
C PRO A 4 -9.12 -4.03 8.42
N THR A 5 -9.44 -4.65 9.55
CA THR A 5 -10.46 -4.18 10.47
C THR A 5 -9.96 -2.95 11.25
N SER A 6 -10.87 -2.18 11.86
CA SER A 6 -10.50 -1.03 12.69
C SER A 6 -9.56 -1.42 13.85
N ALA A 7 -9.71 -2.62 14.41
CA ALA A 7 -8.85 -3.14 15.48
C ALA A 7 -7.44 -3.50 14.97
N GLU A 8 -7.32 -3.96 13.72
CA GLU A 8 -6.02 -4.22 13.11
C GLU A 8 -5.34 -2.93 12.66
N MET A 9 -6.11 -1.90 12.31
CA MET A 9 -5.53 -0.59 12.03
C MET A 9 -4.99 0.09 13.28
N SER A 10 -5.62 -0.11 14.45
CA SER A 10 -5.23 0.57 15.69
C SER A 10 -3.83 0.19 16.16
N ILE A 11 -3.34 -1.00 15.80
CA ILE A 11 -2.01 -1.48 16.19
C ILE A 11 -0.91 -0.51 15.75
N LEU A 12 -1.09 0.16 14.59
CA LEU A 12 -0.14 1.12 14.03
C LEU A 12 0.10 2.35 14.93
N PHE A 13 -0.81 2.61 15.88
CA PHE A 13 -0.81 3.84 16.68
C PHE A 13 -0.77 3.61 18.19
N GLU A 14 -0.91 2.35 18.62
CA GLU A 14 -0.96 1.93 20.03
C GLU A 14 0.36 1.31 20.53
N GLU A 15 1.27 0.91 19.62
CA GLU A 15 2.64 0.44 19.93
C GLU A 15 2.69 -0.66 21.02
N ASN A 16 1.79 -1.64 20.94
CA ASN A 16 1.62 -2.68 21.95
C ASN A 16 2.16 -4.05 21.48
N ASP A 17 3.15 -4.59 22.19
CA ASP A 17 3.77 -5.90 21.89
C ASP A 17 2.78 -7.07 21.94
N LEU A 18 1.81 -7.06 22.86
CA LEU A 18 0.80 -8.12 22.93
C LEU A 18 -0.11 -8.10 21.69
N GLN A 19 -0.51 -6.90 21.25
CA GLN A 19 -1.30 -6.75 20.02
C GLN A 19 -0.51 -7.16 18.78
N LEU A 20 0.78 -6.79 18.69
CA LEU A 20 1.64 -7.23 17.59
C LEU A 20 1.72 -8.77 17.52
N ARG A 21 1.94 -9.44 18.65
CA ARG A 21 2.00 -10.91 18.69
C ARG A 21 0.68 -11.56 18.29
N GLN A 22 -0.44 -11.01 18.74
CA GLN A 22 -1.77 -11.47 18.34
C GLN A 22 -1.98 -11.29 16.83
N PHE A 23 -1.65 -10.11 16.31
CA PHE A 23 -1.74 -9.78 14.89
C PHE A 23 -0.91 -10.74 14.01
N ILE A 24 0.36 -10.97 14.36
CA ILE A 24 1.22 -11.94 13.65
C ILE A 24 0.63 -13.35 13.71
N ALA A 25 0.11 -13.78 14.86
CA ALA A 25 -0.48 -15.10 15.03
C ALA A 25 -1.74 -15.29 14.17
N GLU A 26 -2.61 -14.29 14.11
CA GLU A 26 -3.84 -14.28 13.30
C GLU A 26 -3.53 -14.32 11.80
N HIS A 27 -2.43 -13.69 11.36
CA HIS A 27 -2.03 -13.58 9.95
C HIS A 27 -0.94 -14.56 9.52
N LYS A 28 -0.61 -15.56 10.35
CA LYS A 28 0.47 -16.53 10.10
C LYS A 28 0.43 -17.16 8.71
N MET A 29 -0.76 -17.49 8.20
CA MET A 29 -0.91 -18.08 6.87
C MET A 29 -0.67 -17.09 5.73
N THR A 30 -1.00 -15.81 5.92
CA THR A 30 -0.69 -14.75 4.94
C THR A 30 0.80 -14.48 4.91
N LEU A 31 1.42 -14.33 6.09
CA LEU A 31 2.87 -14.16 6.23
C LEU A 31 3.64 -15.29 5.53
N LYS A 32 3.26 -16.55 5.79
CA LYS A 32 3.88 -17.72 5.14
C LYS A 32 3.74 -17.70 3.62
N ARG A 33 2.58 -17.29 3.08
CA ARG A 33 2.38 -17.16 1.62
C ARG A 33 3.23 -16.05 1.01
N ARG A 34 3.55 -15.02 1.79
CA ARG A 34 4.45 -13.92 1.42
C ARG A 34 5.93 -14.27 1.64
N GLY A 35 6.23 -15.52 1.99
CA GLY A 35 7.61 -15.99 2.20
C GLY A 35 8.20 -15.63 3.56
N ILE A 36 7.40 -15.07 4.48
CA ILE A 36 7.88 -14.66 5.80
C ILE A 36 7.77 -15.82 6.79
N SER A 37 8.90 -16.15 7.41
CA SER A 37 9.07 -17.22 8.38
C SER A 37 8.94 -16.72 9.83
N GLU A 38 8.89 -17.64 10.80
CA GLU A 38 8.95 -17.28 12.23
C GLU A 38 10.35 -16.80 12.64
N GLU A 39 11.40 -17.26 11.95
CA GLU A 39 12.78 -16.83 12.19
C GLU A 39 12.93 -15.35 11.80
N ASP A 40 12.29 -14.91 10.71
CA ASP A 40 12.32 -13.51 10.25
C ASP A 40 11.71 -12.54 11.29
N TRP A 41 10.76 -13.00 12.11
CA TRP A 41 10.22 -12.20 13.22
C TRP A 41 11.15 -12.19 14.43
N THR A 42 11.87 -13.29 14.65
CA THR A 42 12.86 -13.38 15.73
C THR A 42 14.03 -12.44 15.47
N GLU A 43 14.48 -12.34 14.23
CA GLU A 43 15.53 -11.40 13.81
C GLU A 43 15.10 -9.93 14.03
N ARG A 44 13.84 -9.61 13.77
CA ARG A 44 13.27 -8.27 13.97
C ARG A 44 13.00 -7.88 15.43
N SER A 45 13.08 -8.82 16.36
CA SER A 45 12.74 -8.57 17.78
C SER A 45 13.61 -7.49 18.46
N GLY A 46 14.77 -7.16 17.88
CA GLY A 46 15.65 -6.07 18.33
C GLY A 46 15.30 -4.68 17.78
N GLU A 47 14.39 -4.58 16.82
CA GLU A 47 13.94 -3.30 16.24
C GLU A 47 12.94 -2.60 17.16
N PRO A 48 12.76 -1.26 17.04
CA PRO A 48 11.67 -0.57 17.72
C PRO A 48 10.32 -1.22 17.44
N ILE A 49 9.47 -1.34 18.47
CA ILE A 49 8.16 -2.00 18.35
C ILE A 49 7.29 -1.40 17.24
N ARG A 50 7.38 -0.08 17.06
CA ARG A 50 6.71 0.67 15.99
C ARG A 50 7.12 0.16 14.60
N ASP A 51 8.42 -0.06 14.38
CA ASP A 51 8.95 -0.49 13.09
C ASP A 51 8.51 -1.92 12.78
N GLN A 52 8.53 -2.80 13.80
CA GLN A 52 8.02 -4.17 13.67
C GLN A 52 6.53 -4.20 13.30
N ILE A 53 5.72 -3.35 13.95
CA ILE A 53 4.29 -3.21 13.67
C ILE A 53 4.06 -2.73 12.24
N VAL A 54 4.76 -1.67 11.82
CA VAL A 54 4.64 -1.09 10.49
C VAL A 54 4.99 -2.11 9.42
N GLN A 55 6.09 -2.85 9.59
CA GLN A 55 6.50 -3.91 8.66
C GLN A 55 5.48 -5.06 8.62
N ALA A 56 4.98 -5.53 9.78
CA ALA A 56 3.96 -6.57 9.82
C ALA A 56 2.71 -6.16 9.05
N PHE A 57 2.25 -4.93 9.29
CA PHE A 57 1.09 -4.38 8.62
C PHE A 57 1.31 -4.29 7.11
N ALA A 58 2.46 -3.78 6.66
CA ALA A 58 2.77 -3.65 5.25
C ALA A 58 2.89 -4.99 4.51
N ILE A 59 3.48 -6.02 5.14
CA ILE A 59 3.55 -7.36 4.55
C ILE A 59 2.14 -7.96 4.34
N ILE A 60 1.23 -7.70 5.27
CA ILE A 60 -0.11 -8.30 5.28
C ILE A 60 -1.05 -7.53 4.35
N TYR A 61 -1.06 -6.20 4.45
CA TYR A 61 -2.04 -5.33 3.80
C TYR A 61 -1.46 -4.40 2.73
N GLY A 62 -0.14 -4.31 2.62
CA GLY A 62 0.53 -3.47 1.66
C GLY A 62 0.78 -4.14 0.31
N VAL A 63 1.18 -3.30 -0.63
CA VAL A 63 1.69 -3.64 -1.96
C VAL A 63 3.10 -3.09 -2.07
N ALA A 64 4.08 -3.98 -2.20
CA ALA A 64 5.44 -3.61 -2.52
C ALA A 64 5.56 -3.32 -4.03
N VAL A 65 6.20 -2.21 -4.38
CA VAL A 65 6.49 -1.79 -5.74
C VAL A 65 8.00 -1.50 -5.83
N ASP A 66 8.72 -2.41 -6.47
CA ASP A 66 10.15 -2.23 -6.78
C ASP A 66 10.33 -1.09 -7.79
N TRP A 67 11.51 -0.47 -7.81
CA TRP A 67 11.84 0.56 -8.80
C TRP A 67 11.91 0.05 -10.24
N ARG A 68 12.06 -1.26 -10.44
CA ARG A 68 12.05 -1.93 -11.75
C ARG A 68 10.67 -2.48 -12.14
N GLU A 69 9.65 -2.25 -11.31
CA GLU A 69 8.30 -2.75 -11.61
C GLU A 69 7.73 -2.05 -12.86
N PHE A 70 7.11 -2.82 -13.74
CA PHE A 70 6.47 -2.29 -14.94
C PHE A 70 5.17 -1.56 -14.59
N ASP A 71 4.85 -0.49 -15.32
CA ASP A 71 3.69 0.35 -15.03
C ASP A 71 2.36 -0.44 -15.06
N GLU A 72 2.19 -1.36 -16.01
CA GLU A 72 1.03 -2.25 -16.05
C GLU A 72 0.95 -3.19 -14.83
N ASP A 73 2.09 -3.67 -14.34
CA ASP A 73 2.16 -4.57 -13.19
C ASP A 73 1.78 -3.83 -11.91
N ILE A 74 2.16 -2.55 -11.77
CA ILE A 74 1.71 -1.69 -10.67
C ILE A 74 0.19 -1.58 -10.64
N VAL A 75 -0.44 -1.32 -11.79
CA VAL A 75 -1.91 -1.23 -11.88
C VAL A 75 -2.57 -2.56 -11.48
N LEU A 76 -2.02 -3.69 -11.94
CA LEU A 76 -2.55 -5.01 -11.58
C LEU A 76 -2.33 -5.35 -10.09
N LEU A 77 -1.20 -4.96 -9.52
CA LEU A 77 -0.91 -5.14 -8.09
C LEU A 77 -1.89 -4.34 -7.23
N PHE A 78 -2.15 -3.08 -7.59
CA PHE A 78 -3.11 -2.23 -6.90
C PHE A 78 -4.54 -2.75 -7.07
N GLY A 79 -4.90 -3.18 -8.29
CA GLY A 79 -6.21 -3.77 -8.57
C GLY A 79 -6.53 -5.01 -7.73
N LYS A 80 -5.53 -5.84 -7.39
CA LYS A 80 -5.71 -7.02 -6.49
C LYS A 80 -6.09 -6.66 -5.06
N MET A 81 -5.94 -5.39 -4.66
CA MET A 81 -6.25 -4.90 -3.32
C MET A 81 -7.71 -4.50 -3.16
N ILE A 82 -8.41 -4.25 -4.25
CA ILE A 82 -9.81 -3.82 -4.24
C ILE A 82 -10.71 -4.91 -4.83
N PRO A 83 -12.01 -4.94 -4.48
CA PRO A 83 -12.95 -5.95 -4.97
C PRO A 83 -13.37 -5.74 -6.43
N GLU A 84 -13.31 -4.51 -6.93
CA GLU A 84 -13.67 -4.20 -8.31
C GLU A 84 -12.65 -4.77 -9.31
N GLN A 85 -13.14 -5.13 -10.49
CA GLN A 85 -12.29 -5.59 -11.58
C GLN A 85 -11.46 -4.42 -12.13
N VAL A 86 -10.16 -4.68 -12.24
CA VAL A 86 -9.17 -3.81 -12.86
C VAL A 86 -8.47 -4.58 -13.97
N GLU A 87 -8.48 -4.02 -15.17
CA GLU A 87 -7.72 -4.51 -16.32
C GLU A 87 -6.85 -3.38 -16.85
N VAL A 88 -5.74 -3.74 -17.49
CA VAL A 88 -4.79 -2.78 -18.06
C VAL A 88 -4.24 -3.28 -19.38
N GLU A 89 -4.10 -2.37 -20.33
CA GLU A 89 -3.48 -2.61 -21.62
C GLU A 89 -2.45 -1.50 -21.91
N ASN A 90 -1.29 -1.90 -22.42
CA ASN A 90 -0.30 -0.96 -22.95
C ASN A 90 -0.76 -0.40 -24.30
N THR A 91 -0.55 0.90 -24.49
CA THR A 91 -0.84 1.63 -25.73
C THR A 91 0.38 2.43 -26.14
N ASP A 92 0.36 3.01 -27.35
CA ASP A 92 1.43 3.90 -27.82
C ASP A 92 1.53 5.22 -27.03
N GLU A 93 0.53 5.55 -26.21
CA GLU A 93 0.45 6.80 -25.44
C GLU A 93 0.56 6.60 -23.92
N GLY A 94 0.66 5.35 -23.45
CA GLY A 94 0.71 4.98 -22.03
C GLY A 94 -0.20 3.79 -21.73
N LEU A 95 -0.97 3.85 -20.64
CA LEU A 95 -1.86 2.77 -20.22
C LEU A 95 -3.33 3.09 -20.49
N ASN A 96 -4.07 2.10 -20.98
CA ASN A 96 -5.53 2.07 -20.91
C ASN A 96 -5.95 1.18 -19.73
N VAL A 97 -6.56 1.76 -18.71
CA VAL A 97 -7.02 1.07 -17.50
C VAL A 97 -8.53 0.96 -17.52
N VAL A 98 -9.07 -0.24 -17.40
CA VAL A 98 -10.50 -0.48 -17.21
C VAL A 98 -10.76 -0.73 -15.72
N TYR A 99 -11.52 0.16 -15.08
CA TYR A 99 -11.93 0.06 -13.69
C TYR A 99 -13.46 0.08 -13.59
N ASP A 100 -14.04 -0.96 -13.00
CA ASP A 100 -15.50 -1.10 -12.81
C ASP A 100 -16.27 -0.91 -14.14
N GLY A 101 -15.72 -1.47 -15.22
CA GLY A 101 -16.29 -1.40 -16.58
C GLY A 101 -16.11 -0.07 -17.30
N ARG A 102 -15.36 0.89 -16.75
CA ARG A 102 -15.06 2.19 -17.36
C ARG A 102 -13.60 2.30 -17.74
N SER A 103 -13.31 2.82 -18.93
CA SER A 103 -11.95 3.02 -19.44
C SER A 103 -11.40 4.39 -19.04
N TYR A 104 -10.13 4.40 -18.67
CA TYR A 104 -9.34 5.57 -18.29
C TYR A 104 -7.97 5.49 -18.95
N SER A 105 -7.40 6.64 -19.32
CA SER A 105 -6.05 6.72 -19.88
C SER A 105 -5.08 7.27 -18.85
N ILE A 106 -3.94 6.62 -18.69
CA ILE A 106 -2.78 7.14 -17.95
C ILE A 106 -1.68 7.43 -18.98
N PRO A 107 -1.43 8.69 -19.34
CA PRO A 107 -0.39 9.03 -20.31
C PRO A 107 0.99 8.81 -19.69
N LEU A 108 1.88 8.12 -20.39
CA LEU A 108 3.25 7.85 -19.97
C LEU A 108 4.26 8.54 -20.91
N SER A 109 5.46 8.82 -20.39
CA SER A 109 6.57 9.35 -21.18
C SER A 109 7.52 8.27 -21.73
N PHE A 110 7.23 7.01 -21.39
CA PHE A 110 8.06 5.82 -21.58
C PHE A 110 9.46 5.97 -20.97
N SER A 111 9.51 6.54 -19.77
CA SER A 111 10.73 6.73 -18.99
C SER A 111 10.67 5.94 -17.67
N PRO A 112 11.82 5.57 -17.08
CA PRO A 112 11.84 4.96 -15.75
C PRO A 112 11.21 5.81 -14.63
N LYS A 113 10.91 7.09 -14.88
CA LYS A 113 10.25 7.99 -13.91
C LYS A 113 8.72 7.91 -13.95
N ASP A 114 8.16 7.15 -14.89
CA ASP A 114 6.72 7.10 -15.12
C ASP A 114 5.96 6.34 -14.04
N ARG A 115 6.65 5.54 -13.23
CA ARG A 115 6.07 4.81 -12.10
C ARG A 115 5.19 5.68 -11.22
N TYR A 116 5.65 6.89 -10.87
CA TYR A 116 4.85 7.79 -10.04
C TYR A 116 3.73 8.49 -10.82
N ILE A 117 3.85 8.62 -12.14
CA ILE A 117 2.74 8.99 -13.02
C ILE A 117 1.66 7.90 -12.97
N THR A 118 2.06 6.63 -13.05
CA THR A 118 1.17 5.46 -12.95
C THR A 118 0.46 5.39 -11.61
N ILE A 119 1.20 5.55 -10.50
CA ILE A 119 0.63 5.55 -9.14
C ILE A 119 -0.38 6.69 -8.97
N ARG A 120 -0.05 7.93 -9.37
CA ARG A 120 -0.98 9.07 -9.34
C ARG A 120 -2.18 8.87 -10.27
N GLY A 121 -1.96 8.30 -11.45
CA GLY A 121 -3.00 7.99 -12.42
C GLY A 121 -4.01 6.99 -11.84
N PHE A 122 -3.52 5.90 -11.26
CA PHE A 122 -4.37 4.91 -10.60
C PHE A 122 -5.14 5.53 -9.42
N GLN A 123 -4.45 6.27 -8.53
CA GLN A 123 -5.09 7.00 -7.43
C GLN A 123 -6.21 7.91 -7.93
N SER A 124 -5.99 8.62 -9.04
CA SER A 124 -7.00 9.50 -9.65
C SER A 124 -8.22 8.74 -10.18
N ILE A 125 -8.03 7.51 -10.69
CA ILE A 125 -9.12 6.65 -11.19
C ILE A 125 -10.01 6.16 -10.04
N VAL A 126 -9.41 5.79 -8.89
CA VAL A 126 -10.13 5.15 -7.78
C VAL A 126 -10.57 6.11 -6.67
N ARG A 127 -10.19 7.38 -6.74
CA ARG A 127 -10.36 8.42 -5.69
C ARG A 127 -11.75 8.55 -5.08
N ASP A 128 -12.80 8.19 -5.83
CA ASP A 128 -14.19 8.31 -5.35
C ASP A 128 -14.52 7.25 -4.28
N ARG A 129 -13.77 6.14 -4.25
CA ARG A 129 -14.01 5.02 -3.32
C ARG A 129 -12.79 4.71 -2.47
N TYR A 130 -11.60 4.86 -3.01
CA TYR A 130 -10.35 4.44 -2.38
C TYR A 130 -9.31 5.56 -2.39
N GLU A 131 -8.39 5.46 -1.44
CA GLU A 131 -7.19 6.28 -1.43
C GLU A 131 -5.97 5.36 -1.21
N VAL A 132 -5.00 5.52 -2.12
CA VAL A 132 -3.67 4.95 -2.03
C VAL A 132 -2.82 5.87 -1.16
N ARG A 133 -2.11 5.31 -0.17
CA ARG A 133 -1.08 6.03 0.59
C ARG A 133 0.22 5.24 0.60
N LEU A 134 1.33 5.97 0.52
CA LEU A 134 2.68 5.42 0.67
C LEU A 134 2.97 5.20 2.16
N LEU A 135 3.60 4.08 2.50
CA LEU A 135 4.17 3.89 3.82
C LEU A 135 5.46 4.71 3.94
N GLU A 136 5.47 5.69 4.84
CA GLU A 136 6.54 6.69 4.96
C GLU A 136 7.92 6.05 5.20
N ALA A 137 7.96 4.96 5.96
CA ALA A 137 9.18 4.20 6.24
C ALA A 137 9.85 3.62 4.97
N SER A 138 9.08 3.41 3.90
CA SER A 138 9.58 2.86 2.63
C SER A 138 10.04 3.94 1.65
N TYR A 139 9.82 5.23 1.92
CA TYR A 139 10.03 6.30 0.93
C TYR A 139 11.47 6.41 0.42
N LEU A 140 12.48 6.13 1.26
CA LEU A 140 13.91 6.18 0.87
C LEU A 140 14.45 4.84 0.38
N SER A 141 13.60 3.83 0.24
CA SER A 141 13.95 2.49 -0.21
C SER A 141 13.87 2.38 -1.74
N ASP A 142 14.55 1.38 -2.32
CA ASP A 142 14.39 1.06 -3.74
C ASP A 142 13.08 0.28 -4.02
N THR A 143 12.41 -0.18 -2.96
CA THR A 143 11.07 -0.77 -2.97
C THR A 143 10.14 0.04 -2.08
N HIS A 144 9.07 0.57 -2.64
CA HIS A 144 8.07 1.36 -1.91
C HIS A 144 6.86 0.52 -1.56
N GLU A 145 6.28 0.73 -0.39
CA GLU A 145 5.11 -0.01 0.08
C GLU A 145 3.89 0.91 0.12
N PHE A 146 2.81 0.49 -0.51
CA PHE A 146 1.56 1.24 -0.59
C PHE A 146 0.42 0.49 0.08
N VAL A 147 -0.49 1.24 0.69
CA VAL A 147 -1.71 0.71 1.26
C VAL A 147 -2.90 1.38 0.59
N ILE A 148 -3.89 0.59 0.19
CA ILE A 148 -5.09 1.04 -0.50
C ILE A 148 -6.28 0.71 0.39
N LEU A 149 -7.00 1.72 0.88
CA LEU A 149 -8.18 1.56 1.73
C LEU A 149 -9.34 2.40 1.21
N PRO A 150 -10.59 2.10 1.61
CA PRO A 150 -11.71 2.98 1.32
C PRO A 150 -11.48 4.36 1.92
N VAL A 151 -11.93 5.40 1.23
CA VAL A 151 -11.82 6.79 1.72
C VAL A 151 -12.44 6.93 3.12
N THR A 152 -13.60 6.30 3.33
CA THR A 152 -14.26 6.28 4.66
C THR A 152 -13.40 5.67 5.77
N THR A 153 -12.61 4.65 5.46
CA THR A 153 -11.67 4.05 6.43
C THR A 153 -10.55 5.03 6.77
N TRP A 154 -9.98 5.73 5.78
CA TRP A 154 -8.99 6.77 6.05
C TRP A 154 -9.56 7.91 6.90
N GLU A 155 -10.78 8.38 6.60
CA GLU A 155 -11.46 9.42 7.38
C GLU A 155 -11.70 9.00 8.84
N GLU A 156 -12.05 7.74 9.08
CA GLU A 156 -12.20 7.19 10.43
C GLU A 156 -10.86 7.13 11.19
N LEU A 157 -9.78 6.78 10.49
CA LEU A 157 -8.43 6.75 11.07
C LEU A 157 -7.93 8.14 11.44
N GLU A 158 -8.10 9.12 10.55
CA GLU A 158 -7.75 10.52 10.84
C GLU A 158 -8.53 11.07 12.03
N ARG A 159 -9.80 10.67 12.18
CA ARG A 159 -10.63 11.06 13.33
C ARG A 159 -10.19 10.39 14.64
N SER A 160 -9.76 9.13 14.56
CA SER A 160 -9.38 8.32 15.73
C SER A 160 -7.96 8.61 16.21
N TYR A 161 -7.06 8.98 15.29
CA TYR A 161 -5.63 9.21 15.53
C TYR A 161 -5.14 10.51 14.88
N PRO A 162 -5.74 11.67 15.25
CA PRO A 162 -5.43 12.94 14.59
C PRO A 162 -3.95 13.30 14.71
N GLY A 163 -3.32 13.61 13.58
CA GLY A 163 -1.91 14.00 13.50
C GLY A 163 -0.91 12.84 13.53
N LYS A 164 -1.34 11.60 13.82
CA LYS A 164 -0.45 10.43 13.82
C LYS A 164 -0.36 9.76 12.45
N ILE A 165 -1.42 9.85 11.64
CA ILE A 165 -1.49 9.16 10.34
C ILE A 165 -0.33 9.58 9.43
N GLY A 166 -0.04 10.89 9.37
CA GLY A 166 1.06 11.45 8.57
C GLY A 166 2.46 11.01 8.99
N GLU A 167 2.63 10.43 10.18
CA GLU A 167 3.91 9.86 10.60
C GLU A 167 4.14 8.44 10.05
N VAL A 168 3.08 7.76 9.63
CA VAL A 168 3.13 6.38 9.12
C VAL A 168 2.86 6.34 7.62
N PHE A 169 1.96 7.19 7.15
CA PHE A 169 1.49 7.21 5.78
C PHE A 169 1.63 8.60 5.16
N ARG A 170 2.12 8.62 3.93
CA ARG A 170 2.16 9.80 3.08
C ARG A 170 1.06 9.72 2.02
N THR A 171 0.36 10.84 1.83
CA THR A 171 -0.61 11.00 0.75
C THR A 171 0.09 11.05 -0.60
N ILE A 172 -0.53 10.48 -1.62
CA ILE A 172 -0.07 10.64 -3.00
C ILE A 172 -0.55 11.99 -3.51
N ASP A 173 0.37 12.92 -3.75
CA ASP A 173 0.13 14.22 -4.36
C ASP A 173 0.93 14.40 -5.65
N ASP A 174 0.76 15.55 -6.32
CA ASP A 174 1.41 15.84 -7.60
C ASP A 174 2.94 15.96 -7.49
N ASP A 175 3.45 16.24 -6.29
CA ASP A 175 4.87 16.48 -6.02
C ASP A 175 5.61 15.21 -5.54
N LEU A 176 4.87 14.16 -5.18
CA LEU A 176 5.46 12.89 -4.74
C LEU A 176 6.13 12.16 -5.92
N ASP A 177 7.45 12.08 -5.89
CA ASP A 177 8.26 11.32 -6.86
C ASP A 177 9.26 10.43 -6.12
N PHE A 178 10.00 9.61 -6.86
CA PHE A 178 11.13 8.87 -6.31
C PHE A 178 12.20 9.86 -5.80
N PRO A 179 12.70 9.73 -4.56
CA PRO A 179 13.64 10.67 -3.97
C PRO A 179 15.04 10.67 -4.60
#